data_AF-A0A7S3C498-F1
#
_entry.id   AF-A0A7S3C498-F1
#
_cell.length_a   1.000
_cell.length_b   1.000
_cell.length_c   1.000
_cell.angle_alpha   90.00
_cell.angle_beta   90.00
_cell.angle_gamma   90.00
#
_symmetry.space_group_name_H-M   'P 1'
#
loop_
_entity.id
_entity.type
_entity.pdbx_description
1 polymer ?
#
loop_
_entity_poly.entity_id
_entity_poly.type
_entity_poly.pdbx_seq_one_letter_code
_entity_poly.pdbx_strand_id
1 'polypeptide(L)'
;GGGTFDVSILTIDNGVFEVISTNGDTHLGGEDFDHRVMEYFIKLIKKKYGKDISKDNRALQKLRRECERAKRSLSSQHQVRVEIESLYDGVDLSEPLTRARFEE
;
A
#
# COMPACT_ATOMS: atom_id res chain seq x y z
N GLY A 1 -6.29 5.47 9.21
CA GLY A 1 -7.03 5.90 8.01
C GLY A 1 -6.17 5.76 6.76
N GLY A 2 -6.50 6.47 5.69
CA GLY A 2 -5.71 6.47 4.44
C GLY A 2 -4.38 7.22 4.58
N GLY A 3 -4.39 8.41 5.21
CA GLY A 3 -3.19 9.24 5.41
C GLY A 3 -2.91 9.64 6.86
N THR A 4 -3.80 9.32 7.80
CA THR A 4 -3.62 9.65 9.23
C THR A 4 -3.76 8.42 10.12
N PHE A 5 -3.07 8.48 11.25
CA PHE A 5 -3.15 7.52 12.34
C PHE A 5 -3.46 8.27 13.63
N ASP A 6 -4.68 8.09 14.14
CA ASP A 6 -5.19 8.81 15.30
C ASP A 6 -5.54 7.82 16.42
N VAL A 7 -5.19 8.15 17.66
CA VAL A 7 -5.48 7.37 18.87
C VAL A 7 -6.14 8.29 19.89
N SER A 8 -7.32 7.90 20.38
CA SER A 8 -8.04 8.62 21.43
C SER A 8 -8.33 7.71 22.62
N ILE A 9 -8.22 8.26 23.82
CA ILE A 9 -8.68 7.64 25.07
C ILE A 9 -10.01 8.28 25.44
N LEU A 10 -11.04 7.45 25.59
CA LEU A 10 -12.39 7.89 25.92
C LEU A 10 -12.88 7.23 27.21
N THR A 11 -13.63 7.98 28.01
CA THR A 11 -14.47 7.46 29.09
C THR A 11 -15.93 7.46 28.67
N ILE A 12 -16.65 6.43 29.11
CA ILE A 12 -18.08 6.28 28.86
C ILE A 12 -18.76 6.14 30.22
N ASP A 13 -19.60 7.10 30.58
CA ASP A 13 -20.41 7.06 31.79
C ASP A 13 -21.84 7.51 31.48
N ASN A 14 -22.84 6.72 31.89
CA ASN A 14 -24.26 6.99 31.67
C ASN A 14 -24.63 7.39 30.22
N GLY A 15 -23.94 6.81 29.23
CA GLY A 15 -24.15 7.11 27.81
C GLY A 15 -23.50 8.40 27.31
N VAL A 16 -22.76 9.12 28.17
CA VAL A 16 -21.92 10.26 27.81
C VAL A 16 -20.53 9.76 27.43
N PHE A 17 -20.05 10.19 26.27
CA PHE A 17 -18.69 9.94 25.80
C PHE A 17 -17.84 11.18 26.08
N GLU A 18 -16.79 11.03 26.88
CA GLU A 18 -15.82 12.08 27.15
C GLU A 18 -14.45 11.71 26.57
N VAL A 19 -13.85 12.63 25.83
CA VAL A 19 -12.50 12.45 25.26
C VAL A 19 -11.49 12.95 26.29
N ILE A 20 -10.71 12.04 26.86
CA ILE A 20 -9.66 12.37 27.83
C ILE A 20 -8.40 12.88 27.13
N SER A 21 -8.04 12.25 26.01
CA SER A 21 -6.85 12.59 25.25
C SER A 21 -6.96 12.08 23.81
N THR A 22 -6.33 12.81 22.89
CA THR A 22 -6.14 12.41 21.49
C THR A 22 -4.71 12.73 21.09
N ASN A 23 -4.06 11.79 20.40
CA ASN A 23 -2.75 11.97 19.78
C ASN A 23 -2.70 11.19 18.46
N GLY A 24 -1.70 11.42 17.61
CA GLY A 24 -1.61 10.77 16.32
C GLY A 24 -0.52 11.34 15.41
N ASP A 25 -0.45 10.77 14.21
CA ASP A 25 0.39 11.22 13.11
C ASP A 25 -0.49 11.53 11.89
N THR A 26 -0.40 12.76 11.40
CA THR A 26 -1.19 13.25 10.26
C THR A 26 -0.62 12.85 8.89
N HIS A 27 0.52 12.17 8.86
CA HIS A 27 1.21 11.71 7.65
C HIS A 27 1.58 10.22 7.74
N LEU A 28 0.77 9.43 8.46
CA LEU A 28 0.93 7.99 8.57
C LEU A 28 -0.40 7.28 8.33
N GLY A 29 -0.50 6.48 7.28
CA GLY A 29 -1.69 5.73 6.96
C GLY A 29 -1.48 4.64 5.91
N GLY A 30 -2.59 4.14 5.37
CA GLY A 30 -2.57 3.09 4.37
C GLY A 30 -1.81 3.44 3.08
N GLU A 31 -1.69 4.73 2.74
CA GLU A 31 -0.98 5.19 1.54
C GLU A 31 0.55 5.01 1.65
N ASP A 32 1.12 5.09 2.85
CA ASP A 32 2.55 4.85 3.07
C ASP A 32 2.94 3.40 2.73
N PHE A 33 2.07 2.47 3.11
CA PHE A 33 2.22 1.06 2.75
C PHE A 33 2.09 0.85 1.24
N ASP A 34 1.13 1.52 0.59
CA ASP A 34 1.00 1.47 -0.86
C ASP A 34 2.28 1.99 -1.53
N HIS A 35 2.85 3.09 -1.03
CA HIS A 35 4.08 3.67 -1.56
C HIS A 35 5.27 2.72 -1.42
N ARG A 36 5.47 2.11 -0.25
CA ARG A 36 6.57 1.14 -0.04
C ARG A 36 6.47 -0.07 -0.96
N VAL A 37 5.26 -0.61 -1.14
CA VAL A 37 5.03 -1.74 -2.06
C VAL A 37 5.28 -1.31 -3.51
N MET A 38 4.84 -0.12 -3.90
CA MET A 38 5.14 0.43 -5.22
C MET A 38 6.65 0.57 -5.46
N GLU A 39 7.41 1.13 -4.50
CA GLU A 39 8.87 1.24 -4.62
C GLU A 39 9.56 -0.12 -4.78
N TYR A 40 9.11 -1.13 -4.03
CA TYR A 40 9.59 -2.50 -4.17
C TYR A 40 9.39 -3.01 -5.60
N PHE A 41 8.19 -2.85 -6.17
CA PHE A 41 7.92 -3.28 -7.54
C PHE A 41 8.66 -2.46 -8.59
N ILE A 42 8.82 -1.14 -8.43
CA ILE A 42 9.61 -0.32 -9.35
C ILE A 42 11.06 -0.81 -9.40
N LYS A 43 11.66 -1.09 -8.23
CA LYS A 43 13.02 -1.66 -8.14
C LYS A 43 13.08 -3.05 -8.78
N LEU A 44 12.08 -3.90 -8.54
CA LEU A 44 11.99 -5.23 -9.15
C LEU A 44 11.87 -5.16 -10.67
N ILE A 45 11.03 -4.27 -11.19
CA ILE A 45 10.80 -4.09 -12.63
C ILE A 45 12.08 -3.63 -13.31
N LYS A 46 12.78 -2.65 -12.70
CA LYS A 46 14.07 -2.18 -13.19
C LYS A 46 15.11 -3.29 -13.22
N LYS A 47 15.14 -4.16 -12.20
CA LYS A 47 16.07 -5.29 -12.12
C LYS A 47 15.75 -6.41 -13.12
N LYS A 48 14.48 -6.78 -13.29
CA LYS A 48 14.06 -7.97 -14.07
C LYS A 48 13.82 -7.65 -15.54
N TYR A 49 13.27 -6.48 -15.85
CA TYR A 49 12.89 -6.08 -17.21
C TYR A 49 13.78 -4.98 -17.78
N GLY A 50 14.69 -4.41 -16.99
CA GLY A 50 15.56 -3.32 -17.44
C GLY A 50 14.81 -2.01 -17.75
N LYS A 51 13.57 -1.89 -17.29
CA LYS A 51 12.70 -0.73 -17.55
C LYS A 51 12.49 0.07 -16.27
N ASP A 52 12.64 1.39 -16.36
CA ASP A 52 12.37 2.30 -15.26
C ASP A 52 11.04 3.02 -15.49
N ILE A 53 10.00 2.57 -14.78
CA ILE A 53 8.65 3.13 -14.91
C ILE A 53 8.40 4.37 -14.04
N SER A 54 9.41 4.82 -13.26
CA SER A 54 9.25 5.93 -12.29
C SER A 54 8.84 7.26 -12.91
N LYS A 55 9.00 7.41 -14.23
CA LYS A 55 8.62 8.61 -14.98
C LYS A 55 7.32 8.47 -15.77
N ASP A 56 6.71 7.29 -15.77
CA ASP A 56 5.45 7.04 -16.48
C ASP A 56 4.26 7.09 -15.52
N ASN A 57 3.54 8.21 -15.53
CA ASN A 57 2.38 8.43 -14.68
C ASN A 57 1.27 7.37 -14.89
N ARG A 58 1.10 6.85 -16.11
CA ARG A 58 0.08 5.84 -16.42
C ARG A 58 0.48 4.48 -15.85
N ALA A 59 1.75 4.09 -16.00
CA ALA A 59 2.29 2.87 -15.41
C ALA A 59 2.21 2.93 -13.87
N LEU A 60 2.58 4.07 -13.27
CA LEU A 60 2.51 4.29 -11.83
C LEU A 60 1.08 4.23 -11.30
N GLN A 61 0.09 4.77 -12.01
CA GLN A 61 -1.32 4.67 -11.63
C GLN A 61 -1.82 3.23 -11.66
N LYS A 62 -1.47 2.45 -12.70
CA LYS A 62 -1.79 1.02 -12.77
C LYS A 62 -1.17 0.26 -11.60
N LEU A 63 0.11 0.51 -11.34
CA LEU A 63 0.84 -0.14 -10.25
C LEU A 63 0.25 0.21 -8.88
N ARG A 64 -0.07 1.48 -8.63
CA ARG A 64 -0.69 1.93 -7.37
C ARG A 64 -1.99 1.16 -7.08
N ARG A 65 -2.88 1.07 -8.08
CA ARG A 65 -4.16 0.37 -7.92
C ARG A 65 -3.99 -1.10 -7.55
N GLU A 66 -3.09 -1.81 -8.24
CA GLU A 66 -2.87 -3.23 -7.92
C GLU A 66 -2.07 -3.41 -6.61
N CYS A 67 -1.19 -2.48 -6.23
CA CYS A 67 -0.51 -2.52 -4.93
C CYS A 67 -1.50 -2.33 -3.77
N GLU A 68 -2.44 -1.39 -3.89
CA GLU A 68 -3.49 -1.20 -2.90
C GLU A 68 -4.38 -2.44 -2.77
N ARG A 69 -4.76 -3.04 -3.91
CA ARG A 69 -5.51 -4.30 -3.94
C ARG A 69 -4.74 -5.45 -3.31
N ALA A 70 -3.44 -5.55 -3.58
CA ALA A 70 -2.56 -6.55 -2.99
C ALA A 70 -2.44 -6.38 -1.48
N LYS A 71 -2.22 -5.14 -0.99
CA LYS A 71 -2.21 -4.79 0.44
C LYS A 71 -3.49 -5.26 1.13
N ARG A 72 -4.66 -4.90 0.59
CA ARG A 72 -5.97 -5.31 1.14
C ARG A 72 -6.12 -6.83 1.18
N SER A 73 -5.66 -7.53 0.15
CA SER A 73 -5.72 -8.99 0.08
C SER A 73 -4.78 -9.64 1.10
N LEU A 74 -3.60 -9.07 1.31
CA LEU A 74 -2.62 -9.54 2.28
C LEU A 74 -3.05 -9.35 3.73
N SER A 75 -4.04 -8.50 4.03
CA SER A 75 -4.66 -8.44 5.36
C SER A 75 -5.30 -9.76 5.78
N SER A 76 -5.71 -10.61 4.83
CA SER A 76 -6.31 -11.93 5.10
C SER A 76 -5.55 -13.11 4.50
N GLN A 77 -4.72 -12.89 3.48
CA GLN A 77 -3.94 -13.92 2.79
C GLN A 77 -2.44 -13.82 3.09
N HIS A 78 -1.72 -14.95 3.00
CA HIS A 78 -0.25 -14.99 3.17
C HIS A 78 0.54 -14.58 1.92
N GLN A 79 -0.09 -14.66 0.74
CA GLN A 79 0.51 -14.31 -0.54
C GLN A 79 -0.59 -13.89 -1.52
N VAL A 80 -0.26 -12.94 -2.38
CA VAL A 80 -1.09 -12.51 -3.52
C VAL A 80 -0.19 -12.38 -4.74
N ARG A 81 -0.77 -12.51 -5.95
CA ARG A 81 -0.07 -12.23 -7.20
C ARG A 81 -0.50 -10.87 -7.73
N VAL A 82 0.47 -10.00 -7.99
CA VAL A 82 0.26 -8.67 -8.58
C VAL A 82 0.36 -8.82 -10.09
N GLU A 83 -0.76 -8.63 -10.77
CA GLU A 83 -0.90 -8.79 -12.21
C GLU A 83 -1.34 -7.50 -12.87
N ILE A 84 -0.57 -7.02 -13.84
CA ILE A 84 -0.86 -5.79 -14.58
C ILE A 84 -0.61 -6.03 -16.06
N GLU A 85 -1.66 -5.95 -16.86
CA GLU A 85 -1.57 -5.98 -18.31
C GLU A 85 -1.09 -4.63 -18.88
N SER A 86 -0.19 -4.73 -19.87
CA SER A 86 0.42 -3.60 -20.58
C SER A 86 0.91 -2.53 -19.61
N LEU A 87 1.70 -2.91 -18.61
CA LEU A 87 2.19 -2.02 -17.57
C LEU A 87 3.01 -0.87 -18.18
N TYR A 88 3.98 -1.19 -19.02
CA TYR A 88 4.86 -0.22 -19.68
C TYR A 88 5.46 -0.81 -20.95
N ASP A 89 5.48 -0.08 -22.07
CA ASP A 89 6.00 -0.55 -23.37
C ASP A 89 5.48 -1.95 -23.79
N GLY A 90 4.22 -2.27 -23.49
CA GLY A 90 3.64 -3.59 -23.80
C GLY A 90 4.13 -4.75 -22.91
N VAL A 91 4.89 -4.46 -21.85
CA VAL A 91 5.31 -5.45 -20.85
C VAL A 91 4.18 -5.68 -19.85
N ASP A 92 3.83 -6.94 -19.63
CA ASP A 92 2.96 -7.37 -18.55
C ASP A 92 3.76 -7.65 -17.27
N LEU A 93 3.16 -7.37 -16.11
CA LEU A 93 3.69 -7.73 -14.81
C LEU A 93 2.89 -8.89 -14.24
N SER A 94 3.56 -9.93 -13.74
CA SER A 94 2.97 -11.00 -12.93
C SER A 94 3.99 -11.46 -11.90
N GLU A 95 3.87 -10.96 -10.68
CA GLU A 95 4.84 -11.19 -9.61
C GLU A 95 4.14 -11.52 -8.28
N PRO A 96 4.63 -12.50 -7.50
CA PRO A 96 4.10 -12.76 -6.17
C PRO A 96 4.55 -11.68 -5.17
N LEU A 97 3.65 -11.33 -4.25
CA LEU A 97 3.94 -10.57 -3.03
C LEU A 97 3.49 -11.38 -1.82
N THR A 98 4.39 -11.65 -0.89
CA THR A 98 4.07 -12.35 0.36
C THR A 98 3.79 -11.35 1.48
N ARG A 99 3.02 -11.76 2.48
CA ARG A 99 2.77 -10.96 3.69
C ARG A 99 4.09 -10.65 4.41
N ALA A 100 4.98 -11.63 4.52
CA ALA A 100 6.31 -11.43 5.12
C ALA A 100 7.12 -10.33 4.42
N ARG A 101 7.03 -10.22 3.08
CA ARG A 101 7.69 -9.15 2.32
C ARG A 101 7.00 -7.80 2.44
N PHE A 102 5.70 -7.80 2.69
CA PHE A 102 4.90 -6.59 2.90
C PHE A 102 5.16 -5.98 4.29
N GLU A 103 5.43 -6.81 5.30
CA GLU A 103 5.69 -6.41 6.68
C GLU A 103 7.15 -6.02 6.95
N GLU A 104 8.05 -6.25 5.98
CA GLU A 104 9.48 -5.91 6.01
C GLU A 104 9.73 -4.45 5.61
#